data_AF-A0A930EYD9-F1
#
_entry.id   AF-A0A930EYD9-F1
#
_cell.length_a   1.000
_cell.length_b   1.000
_cell.length_c   1.000
_cell.angle_alpha   90.00
_cell.angle_beta   90.00
_cell.angle_gamma   90.00
#
_symmetry.space_group_name_H-M   'P 1'
#
loop_
_entity.id
_entity.type
_entity.pdbx_description
1 polymer ?
#
loop_
_entity_poly.entity_id
_entity_poly.type
_entity_poly.pdbx_seq_one_letter_code
_entity_poly.pdbx_strand_id
1 'polypeptide(L)'
;MQKAKIIFHQTVMISAAILFGIGIQMILQHYISGAESLTLSWNVPISICLTGFLCSLPTYFLLDLDSLKKNVMWIRIVIHFISVGGIVVLCGYLFDWYGSLFNVQSTLVMYSIIYIFVWFVTAWIAKSDEIKINAAIKDMQDLE
;
A
#
# COMPACT_ATOMS: atom_id res chain seq x y z
N MET A 1 21.04 -8.35 -1.56
CA MET A 1 19.99 -9.14 -0.87
C MET A 1 18.98 -8.27 -0.10
N GLN A 2 19.40 -7.23 0.64
CA GLN A 2 18.45 -6.38 1.41
C GLN A 2 17.41 -5.64 0.54
N LYS A 3 17.82 -5.11 -0.62
CA LYS A 3 16.94 -4.36 -1.54
C LYS A 3 15.76 -5.19 -2.08
N ALA A 4 16.05 -6.40 -2.57
CA ALA A 4 15.03 -7.32 -3.06
C ALA A 4 14.04 -7.73 -1.95
N LYS A 5 14.52 -7.89 -0.70
CA LYS A 5 13.68 -8.18 0.45
C LYS A 5 12.71 -7.04 0.77
N ILE A 6 13.16 -5.78 0.67
CA ILE A 6 12.31 -4.59 0.88
C ILE A 6 11.22 -4.53 -0.19
N ILE A 7 11.60 -4.64 -1.47
CA ILE A 7 10.66 -4.63 -2.61
C ILE A 7 9.63 -5.75 -2.45
N PHE A 8 10.06 -6.97 -2.12
CA PHE A 8 9.17 -8.11 -1.92
C PHE A 8 8.20 -7.88 -0.76
N HIS A 9 8.70 -7.40 0.39
CA HIS A 9 7.85 -7.17 1.55
C HIS A 9 6.80 -6.06 1.30
N GLN A 10 7.23 -4.97 0.66
CA GLN A 10 6.34 -3.88 0.22
C GLN A 10 5.31 -4.38 -0.80
N THR A 11 5.73 -5.21 -1.76
CA THR A 11 4.83 -5.83 -2.73
C THR A 11 3.74 -6.64 -2.05
N VAL A 12 4.10 -7.50 -1.08
CA VAL A 12 3.14 -8.32 -0.32
C VAL A 12 2.18 -7.44 0.48
N MET A 13 2.70 -6.44 1.20
CA MET A 13 1.89 -5.51 2.00
C MET A 13 0.87 -4.76 1.14
N ILE A 14 1.33 -4.17 0.03
CA ILE A 14 0.47 -3.40 -0.89
C ILE A 14 -0.56 -4.32 -1.56
N SER A 15 -0.15 -5.50 -2.01
CA SER A 15 -1.07 -6.48 -2.62
C SER A 15 -2.17 -6.91 -1.64
N ALA A 16 -1.82 -7.17 -0.38
CA ALA A 16 -2.78 -7.50 0.66
C ALA A 16 -3.75 -6.35 0.95
N ALA A 17 -3.24 -5.11 0.99
CA ALA A 17 -4.07 -3.93 1.20
C ALA A 17 -5.05 -3.68 0.05
N ILE A 18 -4.61 -3.86 -1.20
CA ILE A 18 -5.48 -3.74 -2.39
C ILE A 18 -6.55 -4.84 -2.37
N LEU A 19 -6.17 -6.08 -2.08
CA LEU A 19 -7.12 -7.20 -1.98
C LEU A 19 -8.19 -6.93 -0.92
N PHE A 20 -7.79 -6.41 0.24
CA PHE A 20 -8.71 -6.03 1.30
C PHE A 20 -9.64 -4.89 0.87
N GLY A 21 -9.11 -3.88 0.18
CA GLY A 21 -9.89 -2.77 -0.39
C GLY A 21 -10.96 -3.26 -1.37
N ILE A 22 -10.56 -4.10 -2.34
CA ILE A 22 -11.48 -4.72 -3.30
C ILE A 22 -12.54 -5.55 -2.57
N GLY A 23 -12.15 -6.32 -1.55
CA GLY A 23 -13.09 -7.10 -0.73
C GLY A 23 -14.14 -6.24 -0.04
N ILE A 24 -13.74 -5.12 0.58
CA ILE A 24 -14.69 -4.16 1.18
C ILE A 24 -15.61 -3.57 0.11
N GLN A 25 -15.06 -3.16 -1.03
CA GLN A 25 -15.85 -2.57 -2.11
C GLN A 25 -16.90 -3.55 -2.65
N MET A 26 -16.53 -4.82 -2.83
CA MET A 26 -17.42 -5.89 -3.24
C MET A 26 -18.56 -6.10 -2.23
N ILE A 27 -18.26 -6.09 -0.93
CA ILE A 27 -19.27 -6.19 0.14
C ILE A 27 -20.23 -4.98 0.10
N LEU A 28 -19.72 -3.76 -0.02
CA LEU A 28 -20.54 -2.55 -0.10
C LEU A 28 -21.45 -2.58 -1.34
N GLN A 29 -20.93 -3.01 -2.49
CA GLN A 29 -21.73 -3.16 -3.71
C GLN A 29 -22.83 -4.21 -3.55
N HIS A 30 -22.57 -5.33 -2.88
CA HIS A 30 -23.57 -6.34 -2.56
C HIS A 30 -24.73 -5.73 -1.75
N TYR A 31 -24.44 -5.00 -0.67
CA TYR A 31 -25.47 -4.38 0.17
C TYR A 31 -26.22 -3.24 -0.52
N ILE A 32 -25.55 -2.44 -1.36
CA ILE A 32 -26.16 -1.28 -2.03
C ILE A 32 -26.96 -1.69 -3.27
N SER A 33 -26.44 -2.65 -4.06
CA SER A 33 -26.99 -3.01 -5.37
C SER A 33 -27.80 -4.30 -5.35
N GLY A 34 -27.81 -5.04 -4.23
CA GLY A 34 -28.53 -6.31 -4.09
C GLY A 34 -27.96 -7.45 -4.94
N ALA A 35 -26.69 -7.37 -5.35
CA ALA A 35 -26.10 -8.32 -6.27
C ALA A 35 -25.95 -9.71 -5.62
N GLU A 36 -26.64 -10.74 -6.11
CA GLU A 36 -26.68 -12.07 -5.47
C GLU A 36 -25.32 -12.83 -5.45
N SER A 37 -24.36 -12.44 -6.28
CA SER A 37 -23.05 -13.12 -6.34
C SER A 37 -21.88 -12.15 -6.48
N LEU A 38 -20.82 -12.46 -5.74
CA LEU A 38 -19.53 -11.79 -5.80
C LEU A 38 -18.64 -12.51 -6.81
N THR A 39 -18.53 -11.99 -8.03
CA THR A 39 -17.68 -12.58 -9.07
C THR A 39 -16.34 -11.89 -9.12
N LEU A 40 -15.26 -12.63 -8.83
CA LEU A 40 -13.89 -12.17 -9.04
C LEU A 40 -13.38 -12.72 -10.37
N SER A 41 -13.01 -11.85 -11.31
CA SER A 41 -12.43 -12.29 -12.57
C SER A 41 -11.06 -12.94 -12.36
N TRP A 42 -10.72 -13.93 -13.18
CA TRP A 42 -9.51 -14.75 -13.05
C TRP A 42 -8.21 -13.93 -13.12
N ASN A 43 -8.23 -12.79 -13.82
CA ASN A 43 -7.11 -11.89 -13.99
C ASN A 43 -6.87 -10.99 -12.76
N VAL A 44 -7.86 -10.86 -11.86
CA VAL A 44 -7.80 -9.96 -10.70
C VAL A 44 -6.64 -10.31 -9.76
N PRO A 45 -6.44 -11.55 -9.31
CA PRO A 45 -5.34 -11.88 -8.40
C PRO A 45 -3.95 -11.55 -8.99
N ILE A 46 -3.72 -11.87 -10.26
CA ILE A 46 -2.45 -11.61 -10.95
C ILE A 46 -2.24 -10.10 -11.11
N SER A 47 -3.30 -9.37 -11.48
CA SER A 47 -3.23 -7.91 -11.62
C SER A 47 -2.93 -7.21 -10.29
N ILE A 48 -3.44 -7.73 -9.17
CA ILE A 48 -3.15 -7.20 -7.82
C ILE A 48 -1.66 -7.39 -7.51
N CYS A 49 -1.11 -8.59 -7.75
CA CYS A 49 0.31 -8.87 -7.52
C CYS A 49 1.22 -7.98 -8.37
N LEU A 50 0.89 -7.80 -9.66
CA LEU A 50 1.66 -6.93 -10.55
C LEU A 50 1.57 -5.46 -10.12
N THR A 51 0.38 -5.00 -9.75
CA THR A 51 0.16 -3.63 -9.25
C THR A 51 0.93 -3.41 -7.96
N GLY A 52 0.89 -4.36 -7.03
CA GLY A 52 1.67 -4.32 -5.79
C GLY A 52 3.18 -4.22 -6.05
N PHE A 53 3.68 -4.98 -7.03
CA PHE A 53 5.08 -4.91 -7.44
C PHE A 53 5.43 -3.54 -8.01
N LEU A 54 4.64 -3.03 -8.95
CA LEU A 54 4.86 -1.71 -9.56
C LEU A 54 4.81 -0.59 -8.52
N CYS A 55 3.85 -0.63 -7.59
CA CYS A 55 3.72 0.33 -6.49
C CYS A 55 4.88 0.27 -5.50
N SER A 56 5.56 -0.87 -5.37
CA SER A 56 6.74 -1.00 -4.50
C SER A 56 7.98 -0.27 -5.05
N LEU A 57 8.04 -0.02 -6.37
CA LEU A 57 9.17 0.65 -7.01
C LEU A 57 9.28 2.13 -6.58
N PRO A 58 8.21 2.97 -6.66
CA PRO A 58 8.23 4.31 -6.10
C PRO A 58 8.61 4.32 -4.61
N THR A 59 8.12 3.36 -3.81
CA THR A 59 8.50 3.26 -2.39
C THR A 59 9.99 3.08 -2.23
N TYR A 60 10.58 2.16 -2.99
CA TYR A 60 12.01 1.89 -2.93
C TYR A 60 12.87 3.07 -3.39
N PHE A 61 12.50 3.74 -4.48
CA PHE A 61 13.32 4.83 -5.05
C PHE A 61 13.13 6.18 -4.37
N LEU A 62 11.94 6.48 -3.82
CA LEU A 62 11.61 7.81 -3.31
C LEU A 62 11.71 7.91 -1.78
N LEU A 63 11.44 6.82 -1.04
CA LEU A 63 11.41 6.80 0.42
C LEU A 63 12.68 6.22 1.05
N ASP A 64 13.84 6.44 0.44
CA ASP A 64 15.11 6.36 1.15
C ASP A 64 15.25 7.62 2.02
N LEU A 65 14.94 7.50 3.31
CA LEU A 65 14.73 8.61 4.25
C LEU A 65 15.98 8.95 5.08
N ASP A 66 17.06 8.18 4.96
CA ASP A 66 18.28 8.46 5.72
C ASP A 66 18.86 9.82 5.30
N SER A 67 18.99 10.72 6.28
CA SER A 67 19.64 12.05 6.22
C SER A 67 18.91 13.22 5.51
N LEU A 68 17.63 13.09 5.15
CA LEU A 68 16.94 14.15 4.40
C LEU A 68 16.36 15.29 5.27
N LYS A 69 16.53 16.54 4.81
CA LYS A 69 15.86 17.72 5.40
C LYS A 69 14.34 17.54 5.37
N LYS A 70 13.65 17.99 6.42
CA LYS A 70 12.18 17.88 6.60
C LYS A 70 11.37 18.34 5.36
N ASN A 71 11.79 19.40 4.68
CA ASN A 71 11.10 19.89 3.47
C ASN A 71 11.24 18.93 2.27
N VAL A 72 12.40 18.27 2.13
CA VAL A 72 12.64 17.31 1.04
C VAL A 72 11.87 16.01 1.29
N MET A 73 11.73 15.61 2.56
CA MET A 73 10.90 14.48 2.96
C MET A 73 9.43 14.67 2.55
N TRP A 74 8.82 15.83 2.86
CA TRP A 74 7.43 16.11 2.49
C TRP A 74 7.21 16.08 0.97
N ILE A 75 8.11 16.68 0.20
CA ILE A 75 8.03 16.67 -1.27
C ILE A 75 8.09 15.24 -1.81
N ARG A 76 9.00 14.40 -1.29
CA ARG A 76 9.11 12.99 -1.70
C ARG A 76 7.88 12.19 -1.34
N ILE A 77 7.26 12.42 -0.17
CA ILE A 77 6.01 11.77 0.21
C ILE A 77 4.90 12.13 -0.77
N VAL A 78 4.78 13.40 -1.15
CA VAL A 78 3.77 13.85 -2.14
C VAL A 78 4.03 13.24 -3.51
N ILE A 79 5.27 13.23 -4.00
CA ILE A 79 5.62 12.60 -5.28
C ILE A 79 5.35 11.09 -5.23
N HIS A 80 5.66 10.44 -4.10
CA HIS A 80 5.40 9.02 -3.89
C HIS A 80 3.89 8.71 -3.93
N PHE A 81 3.06 9.53 -3.26
CA PHE A 81 1.60 9.41 -3.33
C PHE A 81 1.08 9.54 -4.76
N ILE A 82 1.51 10.56 -5.50
CA ILE A 82 1.08 10.77 -6.89
C ILE A 82 1.53 9.61 -7.78
N SER A 83 2.76 9.12 -7.58
CA SER A 83 3.33 8.03 -8.38
C SER A 83 2.60 6.71 -8.14
N VAL A 84 2.35 6.35 -6.88
CA VAL A 84 1.59 5.14 -6.53
C VAL A 84 0.14 5.26 -7.01
N GLY A 85 -0.51 6.40 -6.80
CA GLY A 85 -1.86 6.66 -7.30
C GLY A 85 -1.96 6.53 -8.81
N GLY A 86 -0.99 7.10 -9.54
CA GLY A 86 -0.90 6.97 -11.00
C GLY A 86 -0.77 5.52 -11.47
N ILE A 87 0.05 4.72 -10.78
CA ILE A 87 0.18 3.27 -11.07
C ILE A 87 -1.13 2.54 -10.82
N VAL A 88 -1.80 2.79 -9.70
CA VAL A 88 -3.08 2.15 -9.36
C VAL A 88 -4.15 2.50 -10.40
N VAL A 89 -4.23 3.76 -10.81
CA VAL A 89 -5.17 4.22 -11.86
C VAL A 89 -4.87 3.56 -13.20
N LEU A 90 -3.59 3.54 -13.60
CA LEU A 90 -3.16 2.94 -14.85
C LEU A 90 -3.43 1.43 -14.87
N CYS A 91 -3.07 0.72 -13.80
CA CYS A 91 -3.31 -0.71 -13.67
C CYS A 91 -4.81 -1.02 -13.65
N GLY A 92 -5.62 -0.28 -12.89
CA GLY A 92 -7.06 -0.52 -12.90
C GLY A 92 -7.72 -0.24 -14.26
N TYR A 93 -7.16 0.67 -15.07
CA TYR A 93 -7.60 0.85 -16.46
C TYR A 93 -7.18 -0.34 -17.34
N LEU A 94 -5.92 -0.76 -17.27
CA LEU A 94 -5.37 -1.87 -18.07
C LEU A 94 -6.02 -3.22 -17.75
N PHE A 95 -6.42 -3.44 -16.50
CA PHE A 95 -7.01 -4.69 -16.02
C PHE A 95 -8.53 -4.62 -15.84
N ASP A 96 -9.16 -3.54 -16.29
CA ASP A 96 -10.61 -3.31 -16.24
C ASP A 96 -11.22 -3.46 -14.84
N TRP A 97 -10.54 -2.91 -13.83
CA TRP A 97 -11.06 -2.90 -12.45
C TRP A 97 -12.25 -1.96 -12.27
N TYR A 98 -12.46 -1.04 -13.20
CA TYR A 98 -13.46 0.03 -13.08
C TYR A 98 -14.79 -0.32 -13.73
N GLY A 99 -14.80 -1.10 -14.81
CA GLY A 99 -15.97 -1.34 -15.68
C GLY A 99 -16.53 -0.07 -16.38
N SER A 100 -16.37 1.11 -15.78
CA SER A 100 -16.80 2.42 -16.26
C SER A 100 -15.86 3.50 -15.71
N LEU A 101 -15.58 4.55 -16.52
CA LEU A 101 -14.75 5.69 -16.12
C LEU A 101 -15.30 6.45 -14.90
N PHE A 102 -16.62 6.36 -14.63
CA PHE A 102 -17.22 6.98 -13.44
C PHE A 102 -16.82 6.29 -12.13
N ASN A 103 -16.40 5.03 -12.17
CA ASN A 103 -15.96 4.30 -10.98
C ASN A 103 -14.52 4.66 -10.55
N VAL A 104 -13.77 5.40 -11.38
CA VAL A 104 -12.40 5.84 -11.08
C VAL A 104 -12.37 6.76 -9.86
N GLN A 105 -13.38 7.61 -9.67
CA GLN A 105 -13.47 8.49 -8.49
C GLN A 105 -13.60 7.68 -7.19
N SER A 106 -14.43 6.63 -7.19
CA SER A 106 -14.58 5.74 -6.04
C SER A 106 -13.26 5.03 -5.71
N THR A 107 -12.53 4.58 -6.74
CA THR A 107 -11.21 3.97 -6.56
C THR A 107 -10.21 4.95 -5.98
N LEU A 108 -10.16 6.20 -6.45
CA LEU A 108 -9.23 7.21 -5.94
C LEU A 108 -9.49 7.54 -4.45
N VAL A 109 -10.76 7.62 -4.06
CA VAL A 109 -11.13 7.81 -2.65
C VAL A 109 -10.67 6.62 -1.81
N MET A 110 -10.97 5.39 -2.26
CA MET A 110 -10.56 4.18 -1.56
C MET A 110 -9.04 4.05 -1.48
N TYR A 111 -8.33 4.34 -2.57
CA TYR A 111 -6.87 4.39 -2.62
C TYR A 111 -6.31 5.35 -1.57
N SER A 112 -6.88 6.56 -1.47
CA SER A 112 -6.42 7.56 -0.49
C SER A 112 -6.61 7.09 0.95
N ILE A 113 -7.74 6.43 1.25
CA ILE A 113 -8.01 5.84 2.57
C ILE A 113 -7.01 4.72 2.88
N ILE A 114 -6.82 3.79 1.95
CA ILE A 114 -5.88 2.67 2.11
C ILE A 114 -4.46 3.19 2.29
N TYR A 115 -4.06 4.21 1.53
CA TYR A 115 -2.74 4.81 1.62
C TYR A 115 -2.46 5.37 3.02
N ILE A 116 -3.39 6.16 3.57
CA ILE A 116 -3.28 6.71 4.93
C ILE A 116 -3.24 5.59 5.96
N PHE A 117 -4.10 4.57 5.81
CA PHE A 117 -4.13 3.43 6.72
C PHE A 117 -2.83 2.63 6.73
N VAL A 118 -2.29 2.30 5.54
CA VAL A 118 -1.02 1.57 5.41
C VAL A 118 0.13 2.39 6.00
N TRP A 119 0.17 3.70 5.78
CA TRP A 119 1.14 4.59 6.41
C TRP A 119 1.04 4.57 7.93
N PHE A 120 -0.18 4.64 8.48
CA PHE A 120 -0.41 4.58 9.92
C PHE A 120 0.07 3.26 10.53
N VAL A 121 -0.29 2.12 9.91
CA VAL A 121 0.16 0.79 10.35
C VAL A 121 1.68 0.67 10.25
N THR A 122 2.29 1.16 9.17
CA THR A 122 3.75 1.14 8.99
C THR A 122 4.44 1.96 10.08
N ALA A 123 3.92 3.15 10.40
CA ALA A 123 4.45 3.99 11.48
C ALA A 123 4.29 3.32 12.85
N TRP A 124 3.18 2.61 13.10
CA TRP A 124 3.01 1.82 14.32
C TRP A 124 4.06 0.72 14.40
N ILE A 125 4.22 -0.11 13.37
CA ILE A 125 5.20 -1.20 13.34
C ILE A 125 6.61 -0.66 13.63
N ALA A 126 7.01 0.43 12.96
CA ALA A 126 8.30 1.06 13.20
C ALA A 126 8.48 1.49 14.67
N LYS A 127 7.48 2.16 15.25
CA LYS A 127 7.51 2.56 16.67
C LYS A 127 7.58 1.37 17.63
N SER A 128 6.86 0.28 17.32
CA SER A 128 6.91 -0.95 18.11
C SER A 128 8.30 -1.58 18.06
N ASP A 129 8.95 -1.59 16.90
CA ASP A 129 10.28 -2.15 16.73
C ASP A 129 11.35 -1.31 17.44
N GLU A 130 11.24 0.03 17.40
CA GLU A 130 12.09 0.93 18.20
C GLU A 130 12.02 0.61 19.70
N ILE A 131 10.82 0.39 20.24
CA ILE A 131 10.64 0.04 21.66
C ILE A 131 11.31 -1.29 21.99
N LYS A 132 11.14 -2.32 21.14
CA LYS A 132 11.76 -3.64 21.35
C LYS A 132 13.28 -3.57 21.30
N ILE A 133 13.84 -2.80 20.36
CA ILE A 133 15.28 -2.63 20.22
C ILE A 133 15.84 -1.91 21.45
N ASN A 134 15.20 -0.81 21.90
CA ASN A 134 15.64 -0.09 23.09
C ASN A 134 15.55 -0.95 24.36
N ALA A 135 14.51 -1.79 24.49
CA ALA A 135 14.41 -2.73 25.60
C ALA A 135 15.54 -3.77 25.57
N ALA A 136 15.87 -4.32 24.40
CA ALA A 136 16.98 -5.27 24.26
C ALA A 136 18.34 -4.64 24.55
N ILE A 137 18.57 -3.40 24.13
CA ILE A 137 19.82 -2.67 24.44
C ILE A 137 19.94 -2.45 25.96
N LYS A 138 18.85 -2.04 26.61
CA LYS A 138 18.85 -1.83 28.06
C LYS A 138 19.11 -3.13 28.82
N ASP A 139 18.49 -4.24 28.40
CA ASP A 139 18.73 -5.56 28.99
C ASP A 139 20.20 -5.99 28.88
N MET A 140 20.86 -5.74 27.74
CA MET A 140 22.29 -5.99 27.57
C MET A 140 23.17 -5.10 28.45
N GLN A 141 22.79 -3.83 28.67
CA GLN A 141 23.52 -2.91 29.55
C GLN A 141 23.36 -3.24 31.03
N ASP A 142 22.18 -3.73 31.44
CA ASP A 142 21.91 -4.10 32.83
C ASP A 142 22.57 -5.45 33.22
N LEU A 143 23.10 -6.20 32.25
CA LEU A 143 23.84 -7.47 32.44
C LEU A 143 25.36 -7.31 32.58
N GLU A 144 25.93 -6.14 32.25
CA GLU A 144 27.33 -5.76 32.50
C GLU A 144 27.53 -5.09 33.87
#